data_AF-A0A445LEE0-F1
#
_entry.id   AF-A0A445LEE0-F1
#
_cell.length_a   1.000
_cell.length_b   1.000
_cell.length_c   1.000
_cell.angle_alpha   90.00
_cell.angle_beta   90.00
_cell.angle_gamma   90.00
#
_symmetry.space_group_name_H-M   'P 1'
#
loop_
_entity.id
_entity.type
_entity.pdbx_description
1 polymer ?
#
loop_
_entity_poly.entity_id
_entity_poly.type
_entity_poly.pdbx_seq_one_letter_code
_entity_poly.pdbx_strand_id
1 'polypeptide(L)'
;MQKQLLPPPNSLPQLSESKVVANRSLRRTASSPGQTLHFNGGFHPWLFGILQKLEIFLSQPLGFSLQLLSLFQYLMLRSHFFLFANSELNCYLSIFCFRVDWRTVMLDMRNHGKSTERELNPPHNMENAAKDLVDLVKAEGWSWPEVVIGHSMGGKVALQFAESCSRGDYGHSALLPKQLWVLDSVPGEVNQENSNDEVRNVLATLQSLPSQFSSRKWLVGHLMGLGYPKALSDWIGTNLKKVGDHETWIFDIQNAKEMFDSYCEKSYWNLLENPPKGMEIVIVRAEKSDRWDEDAIDRIQKLASQGGSDSPGKASFFVLPNAGHWVHVDNPKGLLEIVASKIASL
;
A
#
# COMPACT_ATOMS: atom_id res chain seq x y z
N MET A 1 3.22 -57.99 -34.42
CA MET A 1 4.00 -56.77 -34.12
C MET A 1 3.12 -55.54 -34.34
N GLN A 2 2.44 -55.04 -33.31
CA GLN A 2 1.73 -53.75 -33.34
C GLN A 2 2.65 -52.69 -32.75
N LYS A 3 2.94 -51.64 -33.51
CA LYS A 3 3.65 -50.45 -33.03
C LYS A 3 2.67 -49.59 -32.22
N GLN A 4 2.90 -49.46 -30.91
CA GLN A 4 2.27 -48.43 -30.08
C GLN A 4 2.86 -47.06 -30.47
N LEU A 5 1.98 -46.14 -30.83
CA LEU A 5 2.30 -44.72 -30.99
C LEU A 5 2.44 -44.09 -29.60
N LEU A 6 3.58 -43.48 -29.34
CA LEU A 6 3.82 -42.67 -28.14
C LEU A 6 2.97 -41.39 -28.18
N PRO A 7 2.44 -40.91 -27.04
CA PRO A 7 1.72 -39.64 -26.97
C PRO A 7 2.67 -38.46 -27.19
N PRO A 8 2.16 -37.31 -27.66
CA PRO A 8 2.98 -36.14 -27.93
C PRO A 8 3.55 -35.55 -26.63
N PRO A 9 4.72 -34.88 -26.68
CA PRO A 9 5.36 -34.32 -25.50
C PRO A 9 4.51 -33.19 -24.91
N ASN A 10 4.41 -33.20 -23.58
CA ASN A 10 3.71 -32.22 -22.75
C ASN A 10 3.97 -30.78 -23.23
N SER A 11 2.88 -30.05 -23.45
CA SER A 11 2.88 -28.59 -23.57
C SER A 11 3.60 -27.99 -22.37
N LEU A 12 4.59 -27.12 -22.65
CA LEU A 12 5.18 -26.22 -21.66
C LEU A 12 4.05 -25.52 -20.87
N PRO A 13 4.17 -25.37 -19.53
CA PRO A 13 3.17 -24.65 -18.77
C PRO A 13 3.08 -23.23 -19.34
N GLN A 14 1.89 -22.83 -19.78
CA GLN A 14 1.60 -21.42 -20.06
C GLN A 14 1.94 -20.64 -18.79
N LEU A 15 2.93 -19.74 -18.88
CA LEU A 15 3.17 -18.74 -17.84
C LEU A 15 1.85 -17.99 -17.67
N SER A 16 1.19 -18.19 -16.53
CA SER A 16 -0.06 -17.49 -16.23
C SER A 16 0.22 -15.99 -16.25
N GLU A 17 -0.51 -15.24 -17.07
CA GLU A 17 -0.46 -13.78 -17.04
C GLU A 17 -0.80 -13.29 -15.62
N SER A 18 -0.05 -12.29 -15.14
CA SER A 18 -0.33 -11.70 -13.83
C SER A 18 -1.72 -11.07 -13.82
N LYS A 19 -2.50 -11.36 -12.79
CA LYS A 19 -3.87 -10.87 -12.64
C LYS A 19 -3.97 -9.52 -11.91
N VAL A 20 -2.85 -9.00 -11.38
CA VAL A 20 -2.74 -7.66 -10.79
C VAL A 20 -1.85 -6.76 -11.63
N VAL A 21 -2.15 -5.46 -11.64
CA VAL A 21 -1.50 -4.52 -12.56
C VAL A 21 -0.28 -3.84 -11.95
N ALA A 22 0.79 -3.84 -12.74
CA ALA A 22 1.95 -3.00 -12.55
C ALA A 22 1.84 -1.71 -13.38
N ASN A 23 1.95 -0.57 -12.71
CA ASN A 23 1.51 0.73 -13.17
C ASN A 23 2.59 1.83 -13.61
N ARG A 24 3.88 1.95 -13.20
CA ARG A 24 4.98 2.80 -13.86
C ARG A 24 6.50 2.47 -13.61
N SER A 25 7.27 1.89 -14.54
CA SER A 25 8.67 1.50 -14.27
C SER A 25 9.63 2.68 -14.18
N LEU A 26 10.05 3.07 -12.97
CA LEU A 26 11.06 4.10 -12.76
C LEU A 26 12.40 3.44 -12.39
N ARG A 27 13.42 3.78 -13.19
CA ARG A 27 14.83 3.40 -13.00
C ARG A 27 15.64 4.69 -12.99
N ARG A 28 16.42 4.91 -11.94
CA ARG A 28 17.54 5.87 -12.00
C ARG A 28 18.77 5.06 -12.44
N THR A 29 19.41 5.45 -13.53
CA THR A 29 20.74 4.95 -13.91
C THR A 29 21.77 5.88 -13.30
N ALA A 30 22.73 5.34 -12.54
CA ALA A 30 23.91 6.10 -12.10
C ALA A 30 24.52 6.87 -13.29
N SER A 31 24.34 8.19 -13.30
CA SER A 31 25.01 9.05 -14.27
C SER A 31 26.50 9.09 -13.92
N SER A 32 27.34 8.87 -14.92
CA SER A 32 28.80 9.05 -14.91
C SER A 32 29.20 10.33 -14.17
N PRO A 33 30.31 10.35 -13.41
CA PRO A 33 30.77 11.56 -12.76
C PRO A 33 31.26 12.54 -13.84
N GLY A 34 30.56 13.67 -13.97
CA GLY A 34 31.03 14.81 -14.75
C GLY A 34 30.10 15.25 -15.88
N GLN A 35 28.93 15.80 -15.54
CA GLN A 35 28.39 16.94 -16.27
C GLN A 35 27.71 17.90 -15.28
N THR A 36 28.35 19.05 -15.09
CA THR A 36 27.80 20.21 -14.37
C THR A 36 26.64 20.76 -15.20
N LEU A 37 25.40 20.58 -14.74
CA LEU A 37 24.27 21.32 -15.29
C LEU A 37 24.24 22.71 -14.66
N HIS A 38 24.68 23.71 -15.43
CA HIS A 38 24.45 25.12 -15.10
C HIS A 38 22.95 25.43 -15.21
N PHE A 39 22.33 25.79 -14.09
CA PHE A 39 21.05 26.51 -14.07
C PHE A 39 21.33 28.01 -14.01
N ASN A 40 20.89 28.75 -15.03
CA ASN A 40 20.94 30.20 -15.08
C ASN A 40 19.51 30.77 -14.99
N GLY A 41 19.29 31.63 -13.99
CA GLY A 41 18.11 32.49 -13.78
C GLY A 41 16.91 31.79 -13.13
N GLY A 42 16.24 32.28 -12.08
CA GLY A 42 16.30 33.52 -11.29
C GLY A 42 15.00 33.58 -10.48
N PHE A 43 15.07 33.75 -9.15
CA PHE A 43 13.91 33.88 -8.25
C PHE A 43 13.45 35.35 -8.17
N HIS A 44 12.14 35.65 -8.29
CA HIS A 44 11.42 36.74 -7.57
C HIS A 44 9.87 36.68 -7.82
N PRO A 45 8.98 37.37 -7.06
CA PRO A 45 7.98 36.79 -6.16
C PRO A 45 6.65 37.59 -6.19
N TRP A 46 5.73 37.31 -7.10
CA TRP A 46 4.39 37.92 -7.10
C TRP A 46 3.39 36.93 -7.69
N LEU A 47 2.87 36.02 -6.87
CA LEU A 47 1.54 35.41 -7.04
C LEU A 47 1.11 34.65 -5.76
N PHE A 48 1.14 35.35 -4.63
CA PHE A 48 0.57 34.87 -3.36
C PHE A 48 -0.61 35.78 -2.98
N GLY A 49 -1.80 35.18 -2.84
CA GLY A 49 -2.91 35.75 -2.08
C GLY A 49 -4.11 36.26 -2.91
N ILE A 50 -5.19 35.46 -2.93
CA ILE A 50 -6.58 35.87 -2.70
C ILE A 50 -7.44 34.60 -2.41
N LEU A 51 -7.68 34.38 -1.10
CA LEU A 51 -8.96 33.97 -0.45
C LEU A 51 -9.31 32.55 0.05
N GLN A 52 -8.58 32.06 1.06
CA GLN A 52 -8.93 31.00 2.04
C GLN A 52 -9.93 31.72 2.84
N LYS A 53 -11.18 31.48 2.51
CA LYS A 53 -12.26 31.69 3.41
C LYS A 53 -13.34 30.71 3.04
N LEU A 54 -13.16 29.49 3.54
CA LEU A 54 -14.15 28.74 4.30
C LEU A 54 -13.40 27.66 5.11
N GLU A 55 -12.59 28.11 6.07
CA GLU A 55 -12.32 27.35 7.29
C GLU A 55 -13.43 27.67 8.29
N ILE A 56 -14.11 26.63 8.76
CA ILE A 56 -14.66 26.48 10.11
C ILE A 56 -15.51 27.66 10.64
N PHE A 57 -16.83 27.45 10.69
CA PHE A 57 -17.63 27.91 11.84
C PHE A 57 -17.81 26.66 12.71
N LEU A 58 -17.13 26.50 13.84
CA LEU A 58 -16.62 27.51 14.79
C LEU A 58 -15.09 27.69 14.81
N SER A 59 -14.57 28.71 14.10
CA SER A 59 -13.80 29.88 14.62
C SER A 59 -12.87 30.46 13.52
N GLN A 60 -13.23 31.61 12.94
CA GLN A 60 -12.60 32.35 11.80
C GLN A 60 -11.43 33.30 12.22
N PRO A 61 -10.62 33.99 11.35
CA PRO A 61 -10.65 34.18 9.85
C PRO A 61 -9.30 34.19 8.98
N LEU A 62 -9.40 33.86 7.66
CA LEU A 62 -8.76 34.39 6.39
C LEU A 62 -7.30 34.11 5.83
N GLY A 63 -7.20 33.57 4.57
CA GLY A 63 -6.24 33.88 3.44
C GLY A 63 -5.58 32.72 2.58
N PHE A 64 -5.93 32.43 1.29
CA PHE A 64 -5.65 31.18 0.45
C PHE A 64 -4.43 31.40 -0.44
N SER A 65 -3.77 30.29 -0.75
CA SER A 65 -3.45 29.92 -2.13
C SER A 65 -3.71 28.43 -2.42
N LEU A 66 -4.21 28.17 -3.63
CA LEU A 66 -4.51 26.90 -4.30
C LEU A 66 -3.25 26.13 -4.73
N GLN A 67 -3.34 24.79 -4.77
CA GLN A 67 -2.83 24.01 -5.91
C GLN A 67 -3.65 22.71 -6.11
N LEU A 68 -4.32 22.63 -7.27
CA LEU A 68 -4.86 21.41 -7.86
C LEU A 68 -3.72 20.48 -8.25
N LEU A 69 -3.85 19.19 -7.94
CA LEU A 69 -3.65 18.02 -8.82
C LEU A 69 -3.56 16.76 -7.96
N SER A 70 -4.62 15.95 -7.90
CA SER A 70 -4.48 14.53 -7.55
C SER A 70 -5.30 13.68 -8.51
N LEU A 71 -4.88 13.72 -9.77
CA LEU A 71 -5.25 12.75 -10.78
C LEU A 71 -4.22 11.60 -10.74
N PHE A 72 -4.72 10.37 -10.69
CA PHE A 72 -4.04 9.12 -11.08
C PHE A 72 -2.84 8.62 -10.26
N GLN A 73 -3.14 7.65 -9.39
CA GLN A 73 -2.79 6.23 -9.56
C GLN A 73 -1.82 5.94 -10.71
N TYR A 74 -0.63 5.39 -10.42
CA TYR A 74 0.15 4.39 -11.20
C TYR A 74 1.66 4.38 -10.72
N LEU A 75 2.41 3.27 -10.88
CA LEU A 75 3.44 2.50 -10.08
C LEU A 75 4.89 2.46 -10.63
N MET A 76 5.50 1.24 -10.73
CA MET A 76 6.70 0.52 -11.36
C MET A 76 8.25 0.80 -11.10
N LEU A 77 9.03 -0.27 -11.39
CA LEU A 77 10.33 -0.79 -10.94
C LEU A 77 11.55 -0.83 -11.99
N ARG A 78 12.88 -0.53 -11.70
CA ARG A 78 14.20 -1.39 -11.81
C ARG A 78 15.41 -1.30 -10.77
N SER A 79 15.75 -2.43 -10.04
CA SER A 79 16.53 -2.86 -8.75
C SER A 79 15.99 -2.88 -7.23
N HIS A 80 15.51 -4.01 -6.69
CA HIS A 80 14.13 -4.26 -6.20
C HIS A 80 13.60 -3.76 -4.81
N PHE A 81 12.66 -2.80 -4.86
CA PHE A 81 11.83 -2.29 -3.76
C PHE A 81 10.32 -2.35 -4.11
N PHE A 82 9.46 -3.00 -3.31
CA PHE A 82 8.00 -2.89 -3.46
C PHE A 82 7.49 -1.85 -2.47
N LEU A 83 6.81 -0.81 -2.95
CA LEU A 83 6.32 0.29 -2.12
C LEU A 83 4.82 0.49 -2.34
N PHE A 84 4.01 0.11 -1.37
CA PHE A 84 2.59 0.45 -1.28
C PHE A 84 2.40 1.85 -0.65
N ALA A 85 3.07 2.88 -1.17
CA ALA A 85 2.91 4.28 -0.73
C ALA A 85 3.13 5.29 -1.87
N ASN A 86 2.54 6.49 -1.74
CA ASN A 86 2.38 7.54 -2.75
C ASN A 86 3.70 8.05 -3.42
N SER A 87 3.56 8.67 -4.59
CA SER A 87 4.61 9.19 -5.48
C SER A 87 5.63 10.15 -4.85
N GLU A 88 5.26 10.91 -3.81
CA GLU A 88 6.18 11.85 -3.17
C GLU A 88 7.33 11.14 -2.45
N LEU A 89 7.05 10.04 -1.74
CA LEU A 89 8.08 9.27 -1.03
C LEU A 89 9.14 8.70 -1.99
N ASN A 90 8.73 8.39 -3.23
CA ASN A 90 9.61 7.87 -4.28
C ASN A 90 10.57 8.94 -4.84
N CYS A 91 10.08 10.17 -5.07
CA CYS A 91 10.95 11.30 -5.46
C CYS A 91 12.06 11.50 -4.42
N TYR A 92 11.72 11.42 -3.14
CA TYR A 92 12.69 11.62 -2.08
C TYR A 92 13.64 10.43 -1.86
N LEU A 93 13.17 9.17 -1.92
CA LEU A 93 14.05 7.99 -1.82
C LEU A 93 15.04 7.92 -2.99
N SER A 94 14.60 8.32 -4.18
CA SER A 94 15.46 8.40 -5.36
C SER A 94 16.57 9.44 -5.23
N ILE A 95 16.38 10.48 -4.40
CA ILE A 95 17.36 11.54 -4.11
C ILE A 95 18.37 11.08 -3.05
N PHE A 96 17.94 10.33 -2.03
CA PHE A 96 18.77 9.98 -0.86
C PHE A 96 19.59 8.69 -0.98
N CYS A 97 19.22 7.72 -1.84
CA CYS A 97 20.04 6.53 -2.06
C CYS A 97 21.20 6.81 -3.04
N PHE A 98 22.31 7.34 -2.52
CA PHE A 98 23.44 7.86 -3.31
C PHE A 98 24.36 6.82 -3.98
N ARG A 99 24.14 5.49 -3.84
CA ARG A 99 25.16 4.49 -4.23
C ARG A 99 24.69 3.22 -4.94
N VAL A 100 23.39 3.00 -5.11
CA VAL A 100 22.84 1.79 -5.75
C VAL A 100 21.63 2.15 -6.62
N ASP A 101 21.54 1.59 -7.82
CA ASP A 101 20.37 1.75 -8.69
C ASP A 101 19.18 1.02 -8.04
N TRP A 102 18.03 1.68 -7.80
CA TRP A 102 16.82 1.05 -7.24
C TRP A 102 15.60 1.03 -8.20
N ARG A 103 14.77 -0.02 -8.07
CA ARG A 103 13.46 -0.41 -8.65
C ARG A 103 12.43 0.03 -7.62
N THR A 104 11.33 0.67 -8.01
CA THR A 104 10.17 0.81 -7.11
C THR A 104 8.81 0.35 -7.70
N VAL A 105 8.23 -0.82 -7.37
CA VAL A 105 6.87 -1.27 -7.86
C VAL A 105 5.95 -0.93 -6.74
N MET A 106 5.08 0.02 -7.01
CA MET A 106 3.79 0.08 -6.31
C MET A 106 2.93 -1.13 -6.72
N LEU A 107 1.75 -1.36 -6.19
CA LEU A 107 0.89 -2.42 -6.71
C LEU A 107 -0.54 -1.95 -6.56
N ASP A 108 -1.32 -2.03 -7.64
CA ASP A 108 -2.77 -2.03 -7.46
C ASP A 108 -3.14 -3.43 -6.97
N MET A 109 -3.41 -3.54 -5.67
CA MET A 109 -3.85 -4.81 -5.06
C MET A 109 -5.14 -5.31 -5.72
N ARG A 110 -5.47 -6.59 -5.52
CA ARG A 110 -6.80 -7.10 -5.85
C ARG A 110 -7.90 -6.16 -5.36
N ASN A 111 -8.92 -5.96 -6.19
CA ASN A 111 -10.05 -5.07 -5.93
C ASN A 111 -9.68 -3.58 -5.76
N HIS A 112 -8.45 -3.18 -6.07
CA HIS A 112 -8.00 -1.80 -5.99
C HIS A 112 -7.52 -1.29 -7.36
N GLY A 113 -7.73 0.00 -7.60
CA GLY A 113 -7.27 0.68 -8.80
C GLY A 113 -7.62 -0.04 -10.10
N LYS A 114 -6.67 -0.17 -11.01
CA LYS A 114 -6.90 -0.83 -12.29
C LYS A 114 -6.87 -2.36 -12.21
N SER A 115 -6.49 -2.94 -11.07
CA SER A 115 -6.72 -4.37 -10.82
C SER A 115 -8.20 -4.69 -10.63
N THR A 116 -9.08 -3.69 -10.45
CA THR A 116 -10.54 -3.88 -10.49
C THR A 116 -11.07 -4.26 -11.88
N GLU A 117 -10.32 -3.97 -12.93
CA GLU A 117 -10.66 -4.32 -14.31
C GLU A 117 -10.23 -5.75 -14.68
N ARG A 118 -9.58 -6.47 -13.74
CA ARG A 118 -9.07 -7.83 -13.93
C ARG A 118 -9.93 -8.84 -13.18
N GLU A 119 -10.15 -10.00 -13.79
CA GLU A 119 -10.85 -11.11 -13.16
C GLU A 119 -9.91 -11.89 -12.23
N LEU A 120 -9.96 -11.52 -10.95
CA LEU A 120 -9.20 -12.14 -9.87
C LEU A 120 -10.08 -13.16 -9.16
N ASN A 121 -9.56 -14.38 -9.01
CA ASN A 121 -10.33 -15.47 -8.43
C ASN A 121 -10.49 -15.26 -6.90
N PRO A 122 -11.68 -15.54 -6.35
CA PRO A 122 -11.89 -15.60 -4.91
C PRO A 122 -11.08 -16.77 -4.28
N PRO A 123 -10.90 -16.77 -2.94
CA PRO A 123 -11.39 -15.76 -1.99
C PRO A 123 -10.61 -14.43 -2.08
N HIS A 124 -11.28 -13.32 -1.76
CA HIS A 124 -10.64 -12.00 -1.69
C HIS A 124 -10.11 -11.74 -0.28
N ASN A 125 -8.92 -12.27 0.02
CA ASN A 125 -8.30 -12.22 1.35
C ASN A 125 -6.82 -11.81 1.30
N MET A 126 -6.18 -11.70 2.48
CA MET A 126 -4.77 -11.35 2.62
C MET A 126 -3.84 -12.35 1.90
N GLU A 127 -4.12 -13.65 1.97
CA GLU A 127 -3.31 -14.71 1.35
C GLU A 127 -3.27 -14.57 -0.16
N ASN A 128 -4.43 -14.45 -0.79
CA ASN A 128 -4.50 -14.32 -2.22
C ASN A 128 -3.99 -12.94 -2.68
N ALA A 129 -4.11 -11.88 -1.87
CA ALA A 129 -3.47 -10.59 -2.15
C ALA A 129 -1.93 -10.69 -2.12
N ALA A 130 -1.37 -11.44 -1.16
CA ALA A 130 0.07 -11.72 -1.11
C ALA A 130 0.51 -12.64 -2.25
N LYS A 131 -0.33 -13.59 -2.65
CA LYS A 131 -0.08 -14.45 -3.81
C LYS A 131 -0.06 -13.65 -5.12
N ASP A 132 -0.90 -12.63 -5.26
CA ASP A 132 -0.90 -11.79 -6.46
C ASP A 132 0.44 -11.08 -6.68
N LEU A 133 1.10 -10.64 -5.59
CA LEU A 133 2.46 -10.09 -5.63
C LEU A 133 3.46 -11.12 -6.19
N VAL A 134 3.36 -12.36 -5.72
CA VAL A 134 4.21 -13.48 -6.16
C VAL A 134 3.98 -13.82 -7.62
N ASP A 135 2.70 -13.90 -8.02
CA ASP A 135 2.31 -14.20 -9.40
C ASP A 135 2.79 -13.09 -10.34
N LEU A 136 2.73 -11.83 -9.93
CA LEU A 136 3.30 -10.71 -10.68
C LEU A 136 4.80 -10.84 -10.86
N VAL A 137 5.56 -11.08 -9.78
CA VAL A 137 7.02 -11.26 -9.85
C VAL A 137 7.39 -12.38 -10.82
N LYS A 138 6.67 -13.51 -10.75
CA LYS A 138 6.89 -14.68 -11.61
C LYS A 138 6.53 -14.40 -13.07
N ALA A 139 5.34 -13.85 -13.33
CA ALA A 139 4.86 -13.57 -14.68
C ALA A 139 5.78 -12.61 -15.43
N GLU A 140 6.34 -11.65 -14.72
CA GLU A 140 7.24 -10.65 -15.27
C GLU A 140 8.71 -11.11 -15.36
N GLY A 141 9.03 -12.31 -14.83
CA GLY A 141 10.40 -12.83 -14.77
C GLY A 141 11.34 -11.93 -13.96
N TRP A 142 10.83 -11.26 -12.93
CA TRP A 142 11.61 -10.37 -12.08
C TRP A 142 12.35 -11.15 -11.00
N SER A 143 13.52 -10.65 -10.58
CA SER A 143 14.13 -11.10 -9.32
C SER A 143 13.17 -10.85 -8.16
N TRP A 144 13.32 -11.61 -7.08
CA TRP A 144 12.55 -11.37 -5.85
C TRP A 144 12.91 -10.05 -5.20
N PRO A 145 11.96 -9.39 -4.52
CA PRO A 145 12.26 -8.15 -3.85
C PRO A 145 13.15 -8.29 -2.65
N GLU A 146 14.13 -7.40 -2.56
CA GLU A 146 14.93 -7.24 -1.36
C GLU A 146 14.16 -6.45 -0.30
N VAL A 147 13.25 -5.56 -0.71
CA VAL A 147 12.39 -4.82 0.22
C VAL A 147 10.93 -4.82 -0.22
N VAL A 148 10.02 -4.95 0.75
CA VAL A 148 8.57 -4.81 0.58
C VAL A 148 8.03 -3.84 1.62
N ILE A 149 7.25 -2.84 1.23
CA ILE A 149 6.70 -1.82 2.12
C ILE A 149 5.21 -1.71 1.93
N GLY A 150 4.43 -2.03 2.95
CA GLY A 150 2.98 -1.98 2.98
C GLY A 150 2.44 -0.85 3.87
N HIS A 151 1.47 -0.05 3.40
CA HIS A 151 0.69 0.86 4.27
C HIS A 151 -0.68 0.28 4.57
N SER A 152 -1.14 0.41 5.82
CA SER A 152 -2.46 -0.05 6.27
C SER A 152 -2.71 -1.52 5.85
N MET A 153 -3.79 -1.82 5.12
CA MET A 153 -4.04 -3.16 4.57
C MET A 153 -2.84 -3.73 3.78
N GLY A 154 -2.13 -2.91 3.01
CA GLY A 154 -0.91 -3.34 2.30
C GLY A 154 0.20 -3.80 3.26
N GLY A 155 0.23 -3.27 4.48
CA GLY A 155 1.10 -3.72 5.57
C GLY A 155 0.85 -5.18 5.96
N LYS A 156 -0.42 -5.55 6.15
CA LYS A 156 -0.80 -6.95 6.39
C LYS A 156 -0.57 -7.85 5.18
N VAL A 157 -0.76 -7.35 3.96
CA VAL A 157 -0.40 -8.10 2.74
C VAL A 157 1.11 -8.37 2.68
N ALA A 158 1.95 -7.40 3.04
CA ALA A 158 3.39 -7.59 3.12
C ALA A 158 3.74 -8.66 4.17
N LEU A 159 3.17 -8.59 5.37
CA LEU A 159 3.35 -9.60 6.43
C LEU A 159 2.91 -10.99 5.96
N GLN A 160 1.75 -11.11 5.32
CA GLN A 160 1.27 -12.37 4.76
C GLN A 160 2.20 -12.91 3.68
N PHE A 161 2.79 -12.05 2.85
CA PHE A 161 3.78 -12.45 1.86
C PHE A 161 4.99 -13.10 2.53
N ALA A 162 5.58 -12.45 3.55
CA ALA A 162 6.71 -13.01 4.27
C ALA A 162 6.35 -14.30 5.03
N GLU A 163 5.18 -14.35 5.67
CA GLU A 163 4.72 -15.53 6.39
C GLU A 163 4.56 -16.74 5.45
N SER A 164 3.84 -16.55 4.33
CA SER A 164 3.60 -17.62 3.35
C SER A 164 4.88 -18.05 2.66
N CYS A 165 5.79 -17.10 2.39
CA CYS A 165 7.11 -17.40 1.86
C CYS A 165 7.94 -18.25 2.86
N SER A 166 7.85 -17.95 4.16
CA SER A 166 8.54 -18.70 5.22
C SER A 166 8.01 -20.12 5.38
N ARG A 167 6.72 -20.34 5.10
CA ARG A 167 6.09 -21.68 5.05
C ARG A 167 6.40 -22.45 3.77
N GLY A 168 6.91 -21.78 2.74
CA GLY A 168 7.19 -22.38 1.43
C GLY A 168 5.99 -22.43 0.48
N ASP A 169 4.91 -21.71 0.77
CA ASP A 169 3.64 -21.75 0.03
C ASP A 169 3.80 -21.34 -1.46
N TYR A 170 4.86 -20.57 -1.76
CA TYR A 170 5.15 -20.06 -3.10
C TYR A 170 6.18 -20.90 -3.89
N GLY A 171 6.62 -22.03 -3.32
CA GLY A 171 7.66 -22.91 -3.85
C GLY A 171 9.08 -22.48 -3.48
N HIS A 172 10.04 -23.39 -3.63
CA HIS A 172 11.44 -23.21 -3.19
C HIS A 172 12.19 -22.06 -3.88
N SER A 173 11.70 -21.57 -5.01
CA SER A 173 12.32 -20.46 -5.72
C SER A 173 11.99 -19.10 -5.10
N ALA A 174 10.93 -18.99 -4.28
CA ALA A 174 10.53 -17.73 -3.67
C ALA A 174 11.50 -17.34 -2.56
N LEU A 175 11.94 -16.08 -2.57
CA LEU A 175 12.87 -15.54 -1.57
C LEU A 175 12.17 -14.51 -0.70
N LEU A 176 12.49 -14.57 0.60
CA LEU A 176 12.09 -13.57 1.56
C LEU A 176 12.80 -12.24 1.28
N PRO A 177 12.13 -11.10 1.54
CA PRO A 177 12.80 -9.82 1.46
C PRO A 177 13.80 -9.68 2.61
N LYS A 178 14.88 -8.93 2.38
CA LYS A 178 15.81 -8.52 3.43
C LYS A 178 15.14 -7.55 4.41
N GLN A 179 14.28 -6.66 3.91
CA GLN A 179 13.46 -5.77 4.74
C GLN A 179 11.98 -5.83 4.37
N LEU A 180 11.13 -5.86 5.37
CA LEU A 180 9.68 -5.74 5.21
C LEU A 180 9.20 -4.59 6.08
N TRP A 181 8.48 -3.64 5.50
CA TRP A 181 8.00 -2.46 6.20
C TRP A 181 6.48 -2.47 6.33
N VAL A 182 5.99 -2.16 7.51
CA VAL A 182 4.58 -2.04 7.83
C VAL A 182 4.34 -0.62 8.33
N LEU A 183 3.67 0.17 7.51
CA LEU A 183 3.37 1.57 7.78
C LEU A 183 1.95 1.66 8.35
N ASP A 184 1.86 2.04 9.62
CA ASP A 184 0.65 2.25 10.40
C ASP A 184 -0.45 1.20 10.20
N SER A 185 -0.08 -0.07 10.35
CA SER A 185 -1.02 -1.20 10.33
C SER A 185 -0.81 -2.07 11.56
N VAL A 186 -1.88 -2.32 12.30
CA VAL A 186 -1.87 -3.28 13.42
C VAL A 186 -1.52 -4.66 12.87
N PRO A 187 -0.55 -5.38 13.46
CA PRO A 187 -0.15 -6.70 12.97
C PRO A 187 -1.06 -7.83 13.48
N GLY A 188 -1.73 -7.62 14.61
CA GLY A 188 -2.69 -8.55 15.20
C GLY A 188 -4.10 -8.41 14.66
N GLU A 189 -5.00 -9.23 15.19
CA GLU A 189 -6.44 -9.13 14.97
C GLU A 189 -6.96 -7.74 15.32
N VAL A 190 -7.95 -7.27 14.57
CA VAL A 190 -8.64 -5.99 14.85
C VAL A 190 -9.97 -6.30 15.50
N ASN A 191 -10.02 -6.11 16.83
CA ASN A 191 -11.17 -6.44 17.67
C ASN A 191 -12.43 -5.66 17.26
N GLN A 192 -13.54 -6.40 17.15
CA GLN A 192 -14.84 -5.92 16.67
C GLN A 192 -15.59 -5.08 17.71
N GLU A 193 -15.33 -5.28 19.00
CA GLU A 193 -16.12 -4.69 20.09
C GLU A 193 -15.60 -3.31 20.54
N ASN A 194 -14.34 -2.97 20.25
CA ASN A 194 -13.68 -1.76 20.77
C ASN A 194 -13.49 -0.65 19.73
N SER A 195 -13.85 -0.89 18.46
CA SER A 195 -13.70 0.12 17.41
C SER A 195 -15.05 0.72 17.04
N ASN A 196 -15.12 2.05 17.06
CA ASN A 196 -15.99 2.81 16.17
C ASN A 196 -15.53 2.47 14.73
N ASP A 197 -15.88 1.29 14.22
CA ASP A 197 -15.35 0.80 12.96
C ASP A 197 -16.04 1.52 11.80
N GLU A 198 -15.60 2.77 11.59
CA GLU A 198 -16.07 3.64 10.53
C GLU A 198 -15.99 2.95 9.17
N VAL A 199 -14.96 2.11 8.96
CA VAL A 199 -14.79 1.39 7.69
C VAL A 199 -15.86 0.32 7.52
N ARG A 200 -16.16 -0.50 8.55
CA ARG A 200 -17.27 -1.46 8.48
C ARG A 200 -18.62 -0.76 8.28
N ASN A 201 -18.86 0.33 9.00
CA ASN A 201 -20.12 1.08 8.88
C ASN A 201 -20.30 1.65 7.47
N VAL A 202 -19.22 2.19 6.88
CA VAL A 202 -19.21 2.63 5.49
C VAL A 202 -19.48 1.45 4.56
N LEU A 203 -18.75 0.33 4.68
CA LEU A 203 -18.95 -0.83 3.82
C LEU A 203 -20.38 -1.39 3.89
N ALA A 204 -20.94 -1.53 5.10
CA ALA A 204 -22.33 -1.96 5.29
C ALA A 204 -23.33 -0.98 4.65
N THR A 205 -23.07 0.33 4.78
CA THR A 205 -23.88 1.34 4.09
C THR A 205 -23.79 1.15 2.58
N LEU A 206 -22.58 1.04 2.02
CA LEU A 206 -22.39 0.87 0.58
C LEU A 206 -23.07 -0.40 0.04
N GLN A 207 -23.07 -1.49 0.80
CA GLN A 207 -23.78 -2.73 0.46
C GLN A 207 -25.30 -2.55 0.42
N SER A 208 -25.86 -1.62 1.20
CA SER A 208 -27.30 -1.32 1.20
C SER A 208 -27.74 -0.41 0.05
N LEU A 209 -26.80 0.22 -0.64
CA LEU A 209 -27.08 1.13 -1.76
C LEU A 209 -27.39 0.36 -3.05
N PRO A 210 -28.13 0.98 -3.99
CA PRO A 210 -28.29 0.41 -5.33
C PRO A 210 -26.93 0.29 -6.04
N SER A 211 -26.83 -0.64 -6.99
CA SER A 211 -25.61 -0.85 -7.80
C SER A 211 -25.44 0.18 -8.93
N GLN A 212 -26.46 0.99 -9.20
CA GLN A 212 -26.48 2.03 -10.21
C GLN A 212 -26.97 3.35 -9.61
N PHE A 213 -26.32 4.43 -10.00
CA PHE A 213 -26.57 5.78 -9.53
C PHE A 213 -26.90 6.70 -10.70
N SER A 214 -27.81 7.65 -10.49
CA SER A 214 -28.13 8.67 -11.49
C SER A 214 -26.98 9.66 -11.73
N SER A 215 -26.16 9.92 -10.71
CA SER A 215 -24.94 10.72 -10.79
C SER A 215 -24.14 10.66 -9.49
N ARG A 216 -22.86 11.03 -9.56
CA ARG A 216 -22.00 11.25 -8.39
C ARG A 216 -22.62 12.25 -7.42
N LYS A 217 -23.23 13.31 -7.94
CA LYS A 217 -23.92 14.33 -7.13
C LYS A 217 -25.06 13.71 -6.31
N TRP A 218 -25.81 12.79 -6.89
CA TRP A 218 -26.87 12.08 -6.17
C TRP A 218 -26.29 11.23 -5.05
N LEU A 219 -25.25 10.42 -5.31
CA LEU A 219 -24.62 9.57 -4.29
C LEU A 219 -24.09 10.40 -3.13
N VAL A 220 -23.35 11.48 -3.42
CA VAL A 220 -22.83 12.39 -2.39
C VAL A 220 -23.96 12.97 -1.55
N GLY A 221 -25.03 13.45 -2.19
CA GLY A 221 -26.20 13.98 -1.48
C GLY A 221 -26.89 12.93 -0.61
N HIS A 222 -27.00 11.69 -1.09
CA HIS A 222 -27.59 10.59 -0.35
C HIS A 222 -26.76 10.22 0.89
N LEU A 223 -25.43 10.07 0.75
CA LEU A 223 -24.53 9.77 1.88
C LEU A 223 -24.55 10.88 2.94
N MET A 224 -24.57 12.15 2.51
CA MET A 224 -24.72 13.28 3.44
C MET A 224 -26.08 13.25 4.16
N GLY A 225 -27.15 12.83 3.48
CA GLY A 225 -28.46 12.60 4.09
C GLY A 225 -28.49 11.49 5.14
N LEU A 226 -27.57 10.53 5.04
CA LEU A 226 -27.34 9.47 6.04
C LEU A 226 -26.43 9.92 7.20
N GLY A 227 -25.95 11.18 7.19
CA GLY A 227 -25.13 11.75 8.26
C GLY A 227 -23.61 11.64 8.03
N TYR A 228 -23.16 11.14 6.87
CA TYR A 228 -21.73 11.11 6.57
C TYR A 228 -21.17 12.51 6.29
N PRO A 229 -19.94 12.83 6.75
CA PRO A 229 -19.29 14.09 6.44
C PRO A 229 -19.17 14.32 4.92
N LYS A 230 -19.27 15.58 4.49
CA LYS A 230 -19.15 15.95 3.07
C LYS A 230 -17.84 15.47 2.46
N ALA A 231 -16.72 15.62 3.17
CA ALA A 231 -15.40 15.21 2.69
C ALA A 231 -15.33 13.70 2.41
N LEU A 232 -15.87 12.88 3.33
CA LEU A 232 -15.95 11.43 3.15
C LEU A 232 -16.89 11.05 2.00
N SER A 233 -18.05 11.70 1.91
CA SER A 233 -19.03 11.47 0.84
C SER A 233 -18.45 11.82 -0.55
N ASP A 234 -17.78 12.96 -0.67
CA ASP A 234 -17.11 13.39 -1.90
C ASP A 234 -16.02 12.40 -2.32
N TRP A 235 -15.24 11.91 -1.34
CA TRP A 235 -14.21 10.90 -1.56
C TRP A 235 -14.81 9.57 -2.03
N ILE A 236 -15.85 9.05 -1.37
CA ILE A 236 -16.56 7.83 -1.81
C ILE A 236 -17.03 8.00 -3.26
N GLY A 237 -17.63 9.15 -3.59
CA GLY A 237 -18.11 9.44 -4.94
C GLY A 237 -17.02 9.51 -6.04
N THR A 238 -15.73 9.57 -5.69
CA THR A 238 -14.64 9.44 -6.69
C THR A 238 -14.53 8.03 -7.26
N ASN A 239 -15.12 7.04 -6.59
CA ASN A 239 -15.00 5.62 -6.96
C ASN A 239 -16.12 5.15 -7.89
N LEU A 240 -16.71 6.07 -8.65
CA LEU A 240 -17.72 5.78 -9.66
C LEU A 240 -17.17 5.89 -11.08
N LYS A 241 -17.63 5.02 -11.96
CA LYS A 241 -17.43 5.11 -13.41
C LYS A 241 -18.78 5.27 -14.11
N LYS A 242 -18.75 5.96 -15.25
CA LYS A 242 -19.92 6.14 -16.10
C LYS A 242 -20.13 4.92 -17.00
N VAL A 243 -21.35 4.40 -17.04
CA VAL A 243 -21.79 3.30 -17.91
C VAL A 243 -23.10 3.72 -18.57
N GLY A 244 -23.04 4.13 -19.84
CA GLY A 244 -24.18 4.72 -20.53
C GLY A 244 -24.68 5.99 -19.82
N ASP A 245 -25.95 5.98 -19.41
CA ASP A 245 -26.62 7.10 -18.74
C ASP A 245 -26.59 7.03 -17.21
N HIS A 246 -25.96 6.02 -16.62
CA HIS A 246 -25.81 5.87 -15.18
C HIS A 246 -24.34 5.78 -14.76
N GLU A 247 -24.12 5.86 -13.46
CA GLU A 247 -22.83 5.62 -12.82
C GLU A 247 -22.90 4.35 -11.96
N THR A 248 -21.79 3.63 -11.84
CA THR A 248 -21.66 2.44 -11.00
C THR A 248 -20.29 2.40 -10.35
N TRP A 249 -20.11 1.54 -9.36
CA TRP A 249 -18.83 1.39 -8.66
C TRP A 249 -17.72 0.94 -9.60
N ILE A 250 -16.51 1.47 -9.38
CA ILE A 250 -15.30 1.00 -10.07
C ILE A 250 -14.88 -0.37 -9.54
N PHE A 251 -15.16 -0.66 -8.26
CA PHE A 251 -14.80 -1.88 -7.56
C PHE A 251 -16.04 -2.65 -7.11
N ASP A 252 -15.86 -3.93 -6.78
CA ASP A 252 -16.90 -4.76 -6.18
C ASP A 252 -16.91 -4.58 -4.66
N ILE A 253 -18.05 -4.15 -4.11
CA ILE A 253 -18.20 -3.87 -2.67
C ILE A 253 -18.09 -5.14 -1.83
N GLN A 254 -18.62 -6.26 -2.31
CA GLN A 254 -18.55 -7.54 -1.60
C GLN A 254 -17.09 -7.99 -1.49
N ASN A 255 -16.33 -7.88 -2.58
CA ASN A 255 -14.91 -8.21 -2.57
C ASN A 255 -14.09 -7.26 -1.68
N ALA A 256 -14.46 -5.98 -1.60
CA ALA A 256 -13.84 -5.02 -0.69
C ALA A 256 -14.13 -5.38 0.78
N LYS A 257 -15.35 -5.84 1.09
CA LYS A 257 -15.70 -6.34 2.41
C LYS A 257 -14.91 -7.58 2.79
N GLU A 258 -14.82 -8.58 1.90
CA GLU A 258 -14.03 -9.80 2.15
C GLU A 258 -12.56 -9.48 2.46
N MET A 259 -11.98 -8.54 1.72
CA MET A 259 -10.61 -8.07 1.98
C MET A 259 -10.49 -7.42 3.36
N PHE A 260 -11.48 -6.61 3.75
CA PHE A 260 -11.48 -5.93 5.04
C PHE A 260 -11.70 -6.93 6.21
N ASP A 261 -12.62 -7.88 6.06
CA ASP A 261 -12.86 -8.92 7.05
C ASP A 261 -11.58 -9.75 7.26
N SER A 262 -10.94 -10.18 6.17
CA SER A 262 -9.65 -10.89 6.23
C SER A 262 -8.55 -10.04 6.86
N TYR A 263 -8.50 -8.74 6.58
CA TYR A 263 -7.59 -7.81 7.26
C TYR A 263 -7.83 -7.83 8.77
N CYS A 264 -9.08 -7.81 9.24
CA CYS A 264 -9.38 -7.81 10.67
C CYS A 264 -9.09 -9.16 11.35
N GLU A 265 -9.32 -10.28 10.67
CA GLU A 265 -9.12 -11.63 11.22
C GLU A 265 -7.65 -12.05 11.30
N LYS A 266 -6.80 -11.52 10.42
CA LYS A 266 -5.41 -11.96 10.31
C LYS A 266 -4.51 -11.40 11.40
N SER A 267 -3.70 -12.29 11.96
CA SER A 267 -2.71 -11.98 12.99
C SER A 267 -1.34 -12.48 12.56
N TYR A 268 -0.33 -11.62 12.67
CA TYR A 268 1.05 -11.92 12.27
C TYR A 268 2.03 -11.81 13.45
N TRP A 269 1.52 -11.88 14.69
CA TRP A 269 2.37 -11.81 15.87
C TRP A 269 3.43 -12.90 15.91
N ASN A 270 3.10 -14.12 15.50
CA ASN A 270 4.05 -15.23 15.44
C ASN A 270 5.23 -14.92 14.48
N LEU A 271 4.96 -14.25 13.35
CA LEU A 271 6.00 -13.82 12.41
C LEU A 271 6.89 -12.73 13.02
N LEU A 272 6.32 -11.81 13.78
CA LEU A 272 7.07 -10.74 14.46
C LEU A 272 7.90 -11.25 15.64
N GLU A 273 7.39 -12.26 16.35
CA GLU A 273 8.07 -12.96 17.45
C GLU A 273 9.20 -13.84 16.95
N ASN A 274 9.04 -14.42 15.75
CA ASN A 274 10.01 -15.30 15.13
C ASN A 274 10.37 -14.84 13.71
N PRO A 275 11.01 -13.67 13.52
CA PRO A 275 11.34 -13.20 12.18
C PRO A 275 12.30 -14.16 11.48
N PRO A 276 12.06 -14.48 10.19
CA PRO A 276 12.92 -15.37 9.41
C PRO A 276 14.38 -14.92 9.34
N LYS A 277 15.28 -15.88 9.13
CA LYS A 277 16.72 -15.62 9.07
C LYS A 277 17.08 -14.60 7.99
N GLY A 278 17.82 -13.56 8.38
CA GLY A 278 18.30 -12.52 7.47
C GLY A 278 17.24 -11.50 7.05
N MET A 279 16.05 -11.53 7.67
CA MET A 279 14.98 -10.56 7.42
C MET A 279 14.84 -9.59 8.60
N GLU A 280 14.64 -8.31 8.28
CA GLU A 280 14.20 -7.29 9.23
C GLU A 280 12.76 -6.85 8.93
N ILE A 281 11.86 -6.97 9.90
CA ILE A 281 10.50 -6.42 9.83
C ILE A 281 10.49 -5.08 10.56
N VAL A 282 10.22 -4.00 9.83
CA VAL A 282 10.18 -2.64 10.34
C VAL A 282 8.74 -2.17 10.45
N ILE A 283 8.26 -1.95 11.66
CA ILE A 283 6.96 -1.36 11.94
C ILE A 283 7.16 0.14 12.16
N VAL A 284 6.41 0.97 11.43
CA VAL A 284 6.35 2.43 11.63
C VAL A 284 4.92 2.79 12.00
N ARG A 285 4.66 3.10 13.27
CA ARG A 285 3.36 3.58 13.75
C ARG A 285 3.29 5.10 13.66
N ALA A 286 2.14 5.64 13.26
CA ALA A 286 1.92 7.09 13.37
C ALA A 286 1.63 7.49 14.81
N GLU A 287 2.26 8.56 15.30
CA GLU A 287 2.09 9.02 16.69
C GLU A 287 0.61 9.26 17.07
N LYS A 288 -0.17 9.80 16.14
CA LYS A 288 -1.59 10.14 16.34
C LYS A 288 -2.54 9.04 15.85
N SER A 289 -2.04 7.82 15.61
CA SER A 289 -2.88 6.69 15.16
C SER A 289 -3.71 6.15 16.33
N ASP A 290 -5.03 6.16 16.12
CA ASP A 290 -6.09 5.64 16.98
C ASP A 290 -6.41 4.16 16.72
N ARG A 291 -5.71 3.53 15.76
CA ARG A 291 -5.97 2.14 15.33
C ARG A 291 -5.32 1.09 16.21
N TRP A 292 -4.37 1.49 17.05
CA TRP A 292 -3.56 0.58 17.87
C TRP A 292 -4.03 0.66 19.32
N ASP A 293 -4.33 -0.50 19.92
CA ASP A 293 -4.54 -0.60 21.36
C ASP A 293 -3.20 -0.61 22.12
N GLU A 294 -3.28 -0.37 23.44
CA GLU A 294 -2.11 -0.33 24.32
C GLU A 294 -1.37 -1.67 24.34
N ASP A 295 -2.09 -2.79 24.30
CA ASP A 295 -1.51 -4.13 24.30
C ASP A 295 -0.64 -4.39 23.05
N ALA A 296 -1.12 -3.99 21.86
CA ALA A 296 -0.36 -4.11 20.62
C ALA A 296 0.89 -3.20 20.63
N ILE A 297 0.77 -1.99 21.19
CA ILE A 297 1.90 -1.06 21.32
C ILE A 297 2.96 -1.64 22.27
N ASP A 298 2.55 -2.10 23.45
CA ASP A 298 3.44 -2.71 24.43
C ASP A 298 4.12 -3.96 23.87
N ARG A 299 3.37 -4.82 23.17
CA ARG A 299 3.90 -6.04 22.57
C ARG A 299 4.97 -5.72 21.52
N ILE A 300 4.72 -4.79 20.60
CA ILE A 300 5.71 -4.47 19.55
C ILE A 300 6.95 -3.75 20.12
N GLN A 301 6.79 -2.91 21.14
CA GLN A 301 7.91 -2.27 21.83
C GLN A 301 8.80 -3.30 22.56
N LYS A 302 8.18 -4.29 23.24
CA LYS A 302 8.92 -5.41 23.86
C LYS A 302 9.69 -6.21 22.82
N LEU A 303 9.07 -6.55 21.69
CA LEU A 303 9.76 -7.28 20.60
C LEU A 303 10.94 -6.48 20.02
N ALA A 304 10.75 -5.19 19.77
CA ALA A 304 11.81 -4.34 19.21
C ALA A 304 12.99 -4.12 20.18
N SER A 305 12.74 -4.13 21.49
CA SER A 305 13.77 -3.99 22.52
C SER A 305 14.49 -5.30 22.86
N GLN A 306 13.85 -6.44 22.63
CA GLN A 306 14.41 -7.78 22.86
C GLN A 306 15.29 -8.31 21.72
N GLY A 307 15.44 -7.55 20.62
CA GLY A 307 16.31 -7.91 19.48
C GLY A 307 17.80 -7.89 19.84
N GLY A 308 18.24 -8.87 20.64
CA GLY A 308 19.63 -9.20 20.94
C GLY A 308 20.26 -10.09 19.86
N SER A 309 21.60 -10.26 19.91
CA SER A 309 22.45 -10.80 18.83
C SER A 309 22.14 -12.22 18.34
N ASP A 310 21.24 -12.94 19.01
CA ASP A 310 21.05 -14.39 18.82
C ASP A 310 19.81 -14.72 17.98
N SER A 311 18.97 -13.75 17.61
CA SER A 311 17.83 -13.98 16.73
C SER A 311 18.24 -14.04 15.25
N PRO A 312 17.75 -15.02 14.47
CA PRO A 312 18.14 -15.15 13.07
C PRO A 312 17.61 -14.00 12.20
N GLY A 313 16.48 -13.38 12.58
CA GLY A 313 15.92 -12.16 12.00
C GLY A 313 15.56 -11.13 13.07
N LYS A 314 15.07 -9.96 12.68
CA LYS A 314 14.83 -8.84 13.60
C LYS A 314 13.48 -8.15 13.36
N ALA A 315 12.83 -7.70 14.44
CA ALA A 315 11.75 -6.73 14.39
C ALA A 315 12.26 -5.35 14.88
N SER A 316 11.91 -4.29 14.17
CA SER A 316 12.22 -2.90 14.51
C SER A 316 10.92 -2.11 14.63
N PHE A 317 10.86 -1.17 15.57
CA PHE A 317 9.69 -0.34 15.81
C PHE A 317 10.06 1.14 15.84
N PHE A 318 9.31 1.95 15.09
CA PHE A 318 9.44 3.40 15.05
C PHE A 318 8.08 4.06 15.25
N VAL A 319 8.10 5.21 15.92
CA VAL A 319 6.96 6.11 15.98
C VAL A 319 7.26 7.32 15.11
N LEU A 320 6.39 7.60 14.14
CA LEU A 320 6.50 8.76 13.26
C LEU A 320 5.80 9.96 13.92
N PRO A 321 6.53 11.00 14.37
CA PRO A 321 5.94 12.13 15.06
C PRO A 321 5.06 12.95 14.14
N ASN A 322 4.05 13.61 14.72
CA ASN A 322 3.13 14.52 14.07
C ASN A 322 2.29 13.94 12.92
N ALA A 323 2.28 12.62 12.72
CA ALA A 323 1.51 11.95 11.69
C ALA A 323 0.25 11.27 12.23
N GLY A 324 -0.84 11.35 11.48
CA GLY A 324 -1.99 10.45 11.59
C GLY A 324 -1.82 9.23 10.68
N HIS A 325 -2.90 8.53 10.38
CA HIS A 325 -2.85 7.26 9.64
C HIS A 325 -2.19 7.36 8.26
N TRP A 326 -2.32 8.51 7.59
CA TRP A 326 -1.76 8.75 6.27
C TRP A 326 -0.31 9.22 6.38
N VAL A 327 0.54 8.38 6.97
CA VAL A 327 1.94 8.71 7.33
C VAL A 327 2.77 9.34 6.20
N HIS A 328 2.51 8.94 4.97
CA HIS A 328 3.21 9.42 3.77
C HIS A 328 2.67 10.76 3.24
N VAL A 329 1.52 11.21 3.73
CA VAL A 329 0.94 12.53 3.48
C VAL A 329 1.24 13.46 4.66
N ASP A 330 1.07 12.95 5.88
CA ASP A 330 1.12 13.75 7.10
C ASP A 330 2.56 14.14 7.49
N ASN A 331 3.52 13.22 7.32
CA ASN A 331 4.94 13.50 7.58
C ASN A 331 5.87 12.74 6.59
N PRO A 332 5.86 13.10 5.30
CA PRO A 332 6.66 12.44 4.27
C PRO A 332 8.17 12.54 4.53
N LYS A 333 8.64 13.66 5.09
CA LYS A 333 10.07 13.89 5.38
C LYS A 333 10.57 13.00 6.52
N GLY A 334 9.85 12.94 7.64
CA GLY A 334 10.21 12.07 8.76
C GLY A 334 10.15 10.59 8.38
N LEU A 335 9.12 10.20 7.60
CA LEU A 335 9.02 8.83 7.10
C LEU A 335 10.22 8.47 6.21
N LEU A 336 10.60 9.38 5.32
CA LEU A 336 11.76 9.21 4.47
C LEU A 336 13.06 9.05 5.27
N GLU A 337 13.29 9.88 6.28
CA GLU A 337 14.51 9.81 7.11
C GLU A 337 14.65 8.43 7.77
N ILE A 338 13.55 7.89 8.32
CA ILE A 338 13.52 6.55 8.89
C ILE A 338 13.84 5.51 7.81
N VAL A 339 13.14 5.57 6.67
CA VAL A 339 13.28 4.60 5.59
C VAL A 339 14.68 4.62 4.97
N ALA A 340 15.20 5.80 4.61
CA ALA A 340 16.51 5.96 4.01
C ALA A 340 17.64 5.49 4.94
N SER A 341 17.55 5.76 6.25
CA SER A 341 18.57 5.33 7.22
C SER A 341 18.73 3.80 7.27
N LYS A 342 17.64 3.06 7.06
CA LYS A 342 17.61 1.60 7.12
C LYS A 342 17.90 0.95 5.78
N ILE A 343 17.38 1.49 4.69
CA ILE A 343 17.69 0.97 3.34
C ILE A 343 19.17 1.10 3.05
N ALA A 344 19.81 2.20 3.48
CA ALA A 344 21.24 2.41 3.28
C ALA A 344 22.14 1.35 3.95
N SER A 345 21.59 0.50 4.82
CA SER A 345 22.30 -0.62 5.44
C SER A 345 22.21 -1.95 4.66
N LEU A 346 21.43 -1.99 3.57
CA LEU A 346 21.36 -3.10 2.62
C LEU A 346 22.46 -3.00 1.56
#